data_AF-W1WDL7-F1
#
_entry.id   AF-W1WDL7-F1
#
_cell.length_a   1.000
_cell.length_b   1.000
_cell.length_c   1.000
_cell.angle_alpha   90.00
_cell.angle_beta   90.00
_cell.angle_gamma   90.00
#
_symmetry.space_group_name_H-M   'P 1'
#
loop_
_entity.id
_entity.type
_entity.pdbx_description
1 polymer ?
#
loop_
_entity_poly.entity_id
_entity_poly.type
_entity_poly.pdbx_seq_one_letter_code
_entity_poly.pdbx_strand_id
1 'polypeptide(L)'
;MAGAEKLLGKGDMLFAPIGANKPIRVQGAFISDDEVEHLVEFVKAQREPEYDDTVTQEAEKETEKESSEENDIYRDELLERAVNLVMESGQASVSMLQRRFRIGYTRAARLVDTMEDLKIVGPSMGSKAREILMSPEQAKARYFSDSNDEQ
;
A
#
# COMPACT_ATOMS: atom_id res chain seq x y z
N MET A 1 18.30 15.53 31.45
CA MET A 1 17.84 14.12 31.47
C MET A 1 19.06 13.26 31.24
N ALA A 2 19.22 12.16 31.97
CA ALA A 2 20.32 11.25 31.71
C ALA A 2 19.91 10.27 30.60
N GLY A 3 20.64 10.23 29.50
CA GLY A 3 20.36 9.47 28.29
C GLY A 3 21.42 8.40 28.00
N ALA A 4 21.87 8.32 26.75
CA ALA A 4 22.78 7.29 26.26
C ALA A 4 24.12 7.22 27.01
N GLU A 5 24.54 8.28 27.72
CA GLU A 5 25.74 8.31 28.56
C GLU A 5 25.71 7.35 29.76
N LYS A 6 24.54 6.78 30.08
CA LYS A 6 24.40 5.74 31.10
C LYS A 6 24.55 4.31 30.56
N LEU A 7 24.66 4.15 29.25
CA LEU A 7 24.81 2.84 28.63
C LEU A 7 26.27 2.39 28.73
N LEU A 8 26.49 1.18 29.24
CA LEU A 8 27.82 0.61 29.47
C LEU A 8 28.33 -0.23 28.30
N GLY A 9 27.48 -0.57 27.32
CA GLY A 9 27.91 -1.32 26.16
C GLY A 9 26.79 -2.04 25.42
N LYS A 10 27.19 -3.07 24.67
CA LYS A 10 26.30 -3.85 23.80
C LYS A 10 25.25 -4.60 24.65
N GLY A 11 23.98 -4.51 24.23
CA GLY A 11 22.85 -5.11 24.93
C GLY A 11 22.26 -4.26 26.06
N ASP A 12 22.87 -3.11 26.37
CA ASP A 12 22.33 -2.16 27.35
C ASP A 12 21.38 -1.16 26.68
N MET A 13 20.24 -0.89 27.30
CA MET A 13 19.20 -0.02 26.75
C MET A 13 18.52 0.81 27.84
N LEU A 14 17.87 1.90 27.42
CA LEU A 14 16.98 2.67 28.27
C LEU A 14 15.53 2.43 27.85
N PHE A 15 14.72 1.93 28.78
CA PHE A 15 13.29 1.72 28.61
C PHE A 15 12.49 2.83 29.30
N ALA A 16 11.60 3.50 28.58
CA ALA A 16 10.77 4.58 29.11
C ALA A 16 9.27 4.21 29.00
N PRO A 17 8.69 3.56 30.03
CA PRO A 17 7.27 3.21 30.01
C PRO A 17 6.39 4.46 30.14
N ILE A 18 5.15 4.36 29.65
CA ILE A 18 4.15 5.44 29.72
C ILE A 18 3.95 5.85 31.18
N GLY A 19 4.09 7.15 31.46
CA GLY A 19 3.93 7.72 32.80
C GLY A 19 5.18 7.71 33.68
N ALA A 20 6.31 7.17 33.20
CA ALA A 20 7.57 7.27 33.93
C ALA A 20 8.22 8.65 33.78
N ASN A 21 8.63 9.24 34.90
CA ASN A 21 9.34 10.52 34.92
C ASN A 21 10.78 10.45 34.37
N LYS A 22 11.39 9.25 34.33
CA LYS A 22 12.75 9.00 33.84
C LYS A 22 12.85 7.61 33.20
N PRO A 23 13.66 7.44 32.13
CA PRO A 23 13.95 6.12 31.57
C PRO A 23 14.67 5.22 32.59
N ILE A 24 14.36 3.93 32.54
CA ILE A 24 14.93 2.86 33.35
C ILE A 24 16.00 2.16 32.51
N ARG A 25 17.15 1.87 33.09
CA ARG A 25 18.19 1.09 32.42
C ARG A 25 17.87 -0.39 32.45
N VAL A 26 17.98 -1.06 31.30
CA VAL A 26 17.70 -2.49 31.12
C VAL A 26 18.87 -3.09 30.36
N GLN A 27 19.28 -4.31 30.76
CA GLN A 27 20.32 -5.06 30.06
C GLN A 27 19.71 -6.33 29.47
N GLY A 28 19.71 -6.41 28.14
CA GLY A 28 19.36 -7.61 27.39
C GLY A 28 20.59 -8.46 27.06
N ALA A 29 20.36 -9.69 26.62
CA ALA A 29 21.39 -10.47 25.96
C ALA A 29 21.73 -9.80 24.62
N PHE A 30 22.98 -9.38 24.47
CA PHE A 30 23.51 -9.02 23.16
C PHE A 30 23.97 -10.30 22.48
N ILE A 31 23.49 -10.52 21.25
CA ILE A 31 23.96 -11.58 20.37
C ILE A 31 24.50 -10.85 19.13
N SER A 32 25.76 -11.10 18.81
CA SER A 32 26.39 -10.58 17.59
C SER A 32 25.92 -11.34 16.35
N ASP A 33 26.07 -10.73 15.18
CA ASP A 33 25.75 -11.38 13.90
C ASP A 33 26.53 -12.69 13.74
N ASP A 34 27.82 -12.70 14.08
CA ASP A 34 28.65 -13.89 14.09
C ASP A 34 28.05 -15.01 14.97
N GLU A 35 27.61 -14.70 16.20
CA GLU A 35 26.99 -15.69 17.09
C GLU A 35 25.65 -16.22 16.53
N VAL A 36 24.87 -15.36 15.86
CA VAL A 36 23.65 -15.79 15.17
C VAL A 36 23.97 -16.76 14.05
N GLU A 37 24.96 -16.46 13.21
CA GLU A 37 25.37 -17.32 12.10
C GLU A 37 25.83 -18.70 12.60
N HIS A 38 26.72 -18.75 13.59
CA HIS A 38 27.17 -20.01 14.18
C HIS A 38 26.01 -20.83 14.78
N LEU A 39 25.06 -20.17 15.45
CA LEU A 39 23.88 -20.84 16.00
C LEU A 39 23.00 -21.43 14.89
N VAL A 40 22.77 -20.66 13.83
CA VAL A 40 21.98 -21.10 12.68
C VAL A 40 22.63 -22.30 11.99
N GLU A 41 23.95 -22.28 11.79
CA GLU A 41 24.69 -23.41 11.22
C GLU A 41 24.60 -24.66 12.10
N PHE A 42 24.79 -24.51 13.41
CA PHE A 42 24.66 -25.61 14.37
C PHE A 42 23.26 -26.25 14.35
N VAL A 43 22.21 -25.45 14.20
CA VAL A 43 20.82 -25.94 14.09
C VAL A 43 20.58 -26.64 12.75
N LYS A 44 21.02 -26.03 11.63
CA LYS A 44 20.90 -26.63 10.29
C LYS A 44 21.61 -27.97 10.17
N ALA A 45 22.71 -28.18 10.88
CA ALA A 45 23.44 -29.45 10.88
C ALA A 45 22.69 -30.60 11.57
N GLN A 46 21.69 -30.31 12.41
CA GLN A 46 20.94 -31.33 13.15
C GLN A 46 19.79 -31.94 12.35
N ARG A 47 19.16 -31.15 11.48
CA ARG A 47 18.04 -31.61 10.64
C ARG A 47 17.84 -30.68 9.44
N GLU A 48 17.43 -31.25 8.32
CA GLU A 48 16.92 -30.49 7.20
C GLU A 48 15.61 -29.77 7.57
N PRO A 49 15.39 -28.55 7.07
CA PRO A 49 14.18 -27.79 7.35
C PRO A 49 12.96 -28.46 6.72
N GLU A 50 11.87 -28.54 7.50
CA GLU A 50 10.55 -28.92 7.01
C GLU A 50 9.72 -27.64 6.94
N TYR A 51 9.54 -27.11 5.73
CA TYR A 51 8.77 -25.89 5.50
C TYR A 51 7.30 -26.23 5.34
N ASP A 52 6.44 -25.44 5.97
CA ASP A 52 5.00 -25.54 5.79
C ASP A 52 4.60 -24.72 4.56
N ASP A 53 4.28 -25.43 3.47
CA ASP A 53 3.87 -24.82 2.21
C ASP A 53 2.58 -23.98 2.33
N THR A 54 1.80 -24.13 3.41
CA THR A 54 0.63 -23.27 3.65
C THR A 54 1.02 -21.84 4.00
N VAL A 55 2.17 -21.63 4.63
CA VAL A 55 2.69 -20.30 5.01
C VAL A 55 3.25 -19.56 3.79
N THR A 56 3.91 -20.28 2.87
CA THR A 56 4.42 -19.68 1.63
C THR A 56 3.29 -19.36 0.65
N GLN A 57 2.23 -20.18 0.62
CA GLN A 57 1.03 -19.90 -0.20
C GLN A 57 0.28 -18.64 0.21
N GLU A 58 0.33 -18.21 1.48
CA GLU A 58 -0.31 -16.94 1.89
C GLU A 58 0.46 -15.73 1.34
N ALA A 59 1.81 -15.76 1.37
CA ALA A 59 2.65 -14.73 0.77
C ALA A 59 2.53 -14.70 -0.76
N GLU A 60 2.43 -15.88 -1.40
CA GLU A 60 2.16 -15.98 -2.83
C GLU A 60 0.75 -15.49 -3.18
N LYS A 61 -0.28 -15.75 -2.37
CA LYS A 61 -1.63 -15.21 -2.58
C LYS A 61 -1.71 -13.70 -2.41
N GLU A 62 -0.93 -13.10 -1.52
CA GLU A 62 -0.82 -11.64 -1.43
C GLU A 62 -0.14 -11.06 -2.68
N THR A 63 0.92 -11.71 -3.17
CA THR A 63 1.63 -11.31 -4.38
C THR A 63 0.80 -11.55 -5.65
N GLU A 64 0.00 -12.63 -5.71
CA GLU A 64 -0.95 -12.92 -6.77
C GLU A 64 -2.13 -11.95 -6.74
N LYS A 65 -2.60 -11.52 -5.56
CA LYS A 65 -3.59 -10.43 -5.46
C LYS A 65 -3.02 -9.11 -5.97
N GLU A 66 -1.77 -8.78 -5.69
CA GLU A 66 -1.13 -7.57 -6.21
C GLU A 66 -0.87 -7.65 -7.73
N SER A 67 -0.48 -8.80 -8.26
CA SER A 67 -0.21 -8.99 -9.71
C SER A 67 -1.46 -9.28 -10.56
N SER A 68 -2.55 -9.78 -9.96
CA SER A 68 -3.87 -9.82 -10.60
C SER A 68 -4.55 -8.45 -10.58
N GLU A 69 -4.35 -7.62 -9.54
CA GLU A 69 -4.75 -6.20 -9.56
C GLU A 69 -3.98 -5.40 -10.63
N GLU A 70 -2.75 -5.77 -10.97
CA GLU A 70 -1.95 -5.14 -12.03
C GLU A 70 -2.37 -5.55 -13.47
N ASN A 71 -3.15 -6.61 -13.64
CA ASN A 71 -3.76 -6.96 -14.94
C ASN A 71 -5.24 -6.57 -15.03
N ASP A 72 -5.86 -6.18 -13.92
CA ASP A 72 -7.25 -5.72 -13.82
C ASP A 72 -7.35 -4.18 -13.67
N ILE A 73 -6.28 -3.45 -14.01
CA ILE A 73 -6.19 -1.98 -13.89
C ILE A 73 -7.33 -1.27 -14.64
N TYR A 74 -7.78 -1.84 -15.77
CA TYR A 74 -8.88 -1.32 -16.57
C TYR A 74 -10.28 -1.80 -16.14
N ARG A 75 -10.37 -2.58 -15.06
CA ARG A 75 -11.59 -3.30 -14.66
C ARG A 75 -12.01 -3.06 -13.21
N ASP A 76 -11.47 -2.01 -12.55
CA ASP A 76 -12.07 -1.57 -11.29
C ASP A 76 -13.56 -1.28 -11.53
N GLU A 77 -14.44 -2.02 -10.85
CA GLU A 77 -15.90 -1.92 -10.96
C GLU A 77 -16.42 -0.49 -10.71
N LEU A 78 -15.63 0.34 -10.02
CA LEU A 78 -15.97 1.74 -9.74
C LEU A 78 -15.52 2.71 -10.84
N LEU A 79 -14.75 2.28 -11.85
CA LEU A 79 -14.15 3.16 -12.86
C LEU A 79 -15.20 3.97 -13.61
N GLU A 80 -16.25 3.33 -14.14
CA GLU A 80 -17.35 4.02 -14.85
C GLU A 80 -18.03 5.07 -13.97
N ARG A 81 -18.38 4.67 -12.74
CA ARG A 81 -19.03 5.57 -11.77
C ARG A 81 -18.11 6.71 -11.38
N ALA A 82 -16.82 6.46 -11.23
CA ALA A 82 -15.82 7.45 -10.89
C ALA A 82 -15.61 8.45 -12.04
N VAL A 83 -15.59 7.99 -13.29
CA VAL A 83 -15.52 8.87 -14.47
C VAL A 83 -16.75 9.78 -14.51
N ASN A 84 -17.95 9.22 -14.35
CA ASN A 84 -19.19 10.01 -14.34
C ASN A 84 -19.17 11.08 -13.25
N LEU A 85 -18.72 10.74 -12.03
CA LEU A 85 -18.58 11.70 -10.95
C LEU A 85 -17.55 12.80 -11.26
N VAL A 86 -16.40 12.45 -11.84
CA VAL A 86 -15.37 13.42 -12.22
C VAL A 86 -15.91 14.39 -13.27
N MET A 87 -16.68 13.88 -14.24
CA MET A 87 -17.34 14.70 -15.26
C MET A 87 -18.40 15.63 -14.69
N GLU A 88 -19.26 15.14 -13.80
CA GLU A 88 -20.30 15.94 -13.16
C GLU A 88 -19.73 17.02 -12.23
N SER A 89 -18.68 16.67 -11.49
CA SER A 89 -18.11 17.55 -10.46
C SER A 89 -17.06 18.51 -10.99
N GLY A 90 -16.51 18.25 -12.18
CA GLY A 90 -15.42 19.03 -12.76
C GLY A 90 -14.09 18.91 -12.00
N GLN A 91 -13.94 17.94 -11.09
CA GLN A 91 -12.74 17.79 -10.26
C GLN A 91 -12.22 16.34 -10.30
N ALA A 92 -11.05 16.14 -10.90
CA ALA A 92 -10.35 14.86 -10.87
C ALA A 92 -9.33 14.82 -9.71
N SER A 93 -9.76 14.47 -8.49
CA SER A 93 -8.85 14.37 -7.34
C SER A 93 -9.06 13.10 -6.52
N VAL A 94 -7.95 12.55 -6.02
CA VAL A 94 -7.94 11.31 -5.20
C VAL A 94 -8.82 11.48 -3.95
N SER A 95 -8.69 12.60 -3.25
CA SER A 95 -9.44 12.87 -2.01
C SER A 95 -10.96 13.02 -2.23
N MET A 96 -11.39 13.41 -3.44
CA MET A 96 -12.81 13.41 -3.80
C MET A 96 -13.31 11.97 -3.93
N LEU A 97 -12.62 11.13 -4.70
CA LEU A 97 -13.02 9.74 -4.93
C LEU A 97 -13.03 8.93 -3.62
N GLN A 98 -12.02 9.12 -2.75
CA GLN A 98 -11.98 8.50 -1.42
C GLN A 98 -13.25 8.77 -0.61
N ARG A 99 -13.70 10.04 -0.57
CA ARG A 99 -14.88 10.44 0.21
C ARG A 99 -16.19 9.97 -0.42
N ARG A 100 -16.29 10.02 -1.75
CA ARG A 100 -17.52 9.69 -2.48
C ARG A 100 -17.78 8.19 -2.57
N PHE A 101 -16.72 7.39 -2.76
CA PHE A 101 -16.81 5.94 -2.86
C PHE A 101 -16.44 5.19 -1.58
N ARG A 102 -15.98 5.89 -0.53
CA ARG A 102 -15.54 5.31 0.75
C ARG A 102 -14.45 4.25 0.56
N ILE A 103 -13.48 4.54 -0.31
CA ILE A 103 -12.35 3.67 -0.64
C ILE A 103 -11.04 4.22 -0.07
N GLY A 104 -10.05 3.33 0.10
CA GLY A 104 -8.70 3.70 0.53
C GLY A 104 -7.98 4.60 -0.48
N TYR A 105 -6.91 5.27 -0.01
CA TYR A 105 -6.12 6.19 -0.84
C TYR A 105 -5.55 5.50 -2.09
N THR A 106 -4.95 4.32 -1.92
CA THR A 106 -4.32 3.56 -3.01
C THR A 106 -5.30 3.25 -4.14
N ARG A 107 -6.49 2.72 -3.82
CA ARG A 107 -7.52 2.43 -4.83
C ARG A 107 -8.03 3.71 -5.51
N ALA A 108 -8.25 4.78 -4.76
CA ALA A 108 -8.65 6.07 -5.34
C ALA A 108 -7.57 6.68 -6.24
N ALA A 109 -6.29 6.54 -5.89
CA ALA A 109 -5.17 7.00 -6.72
C ALA A 109 -5.13 6.22 -8.03
N ARG A 110 -5.20 4.88 -7.96
CA ARG A 110 -5.26 4.00 -9.14
C ARG A 110 -6.42 4.36 -10.08
N LEU A 111 -7.61 4.67 -9.56
CA LEU A 111 -8.73 5.12 -10.39
C LEU A 111 -8.42 6.41 -11.17
N VAL A 112 -7.74 7.38 -10.53
CA VAL A 112 -7.35 8.64 -11.17
C VAL A 112 -6.23 8.43 -12.20
N ASP A 113 -5.28 7.53 -11.90
CA ASP A 113 -4.20 7.18 -12.82
C ASP A 113 -4.74 6.42 -14.05
N THR A 114 -5.69 5.51 -13.85
CA THR A 114 -6.40 4.81 -14.94
C THR A 114 -7.13 5.81 -15.85
N MET A 115 -7.75 6.85 -15.27
CA MET A 115 -8.37 7.91 -16.06
C MET A 115 -7.34 8.73 -16.87
N GLU A 116 -6.09 8.86 -16.40
CA GLU A 116 -5.00 9.52 -17.14
C GLU A 116 -4.54 8.66 -18.31
N ASP A 117 -4.44 7.35 -18.11
CA ASP A 117 -4.10 6.39 -19.16
C ASP A 117 -5.17 6.37 -20.26
N LEU A 118 -6.44 6.42 -19.86
CA LEU A 118 -7.59 6.57 -20.77
C LEU A 118 -7.73 7.96 -21.39
N LYS A 119 -6.82 8.90 -21.07
CA LYS A 119 -6.84 10.29 -21.55
C LYS A 119 -8.11 11.06 -21.21
N ILE A 120 -8.80 10.64 -20.14
CA ILE A 120 -9.98 11.33 -19.59
C ILE A 120 -9.51 12.52 -18.75
N VAL A 121 -8.43 12.34 -17.99
CA VAL A 121 -7.80 13.39 -17.17
C VAL A 121 -6.34 13.60 -17.59
N GLY A 122 -5.82 14.79 -17.34
CA GLY A 122 -4.45 15.19 -17.62
C GLY A 122 -3.46 14.64 -16.59
N PRO A 123 -2.16 14.92 -16.78
CA PRO A 123 -1.11 14.42 -15.90
C PRO A 123 -1.22 14.96 -14.48
N SER A 124 -0.55 14.28 -13.55
CA SER A 124 -0.51 14.69 -12.14
C SER A 124 0.03 16.13 -11.98
N MET A 125 -0.78 16.98 -11.35
CA MET A 125 -0.43 18.37 -10.99
C MET A 125 -0.11 18.49 -9.49
N GLY A 126 0.60 17.50 -8.95
CA GLY A 126 0.96 17.45 -7.53
C GLY A 126 -0.26 17.28 -6.62
N SER A 127 -0.48 18.24 -5.70
CA SER A 127 -1.60 18.20 -4.75
C SER A 127 -2.92 18.73 -5.32
N LYS A 128 -2.92 19.28 -6.54
CA LYS A 128 -4.12 19.84 -7.17
C LYS A 128 -4.89 18.79 -7.96
N ALA A 129 -6.18 19.05 -8.16
CA ALA A 129 -7.01 18.25 -9.06
C ALA A 129 -6.43 18.27 -10.49
N ARG A 130 -6.51 17.14 -11.17
CA ARG A 130 -6.07 16.99 -12.56
C ARG A 130 -7.06 17.70 -13.49
N GLU A 131 -6.55 18.19 -14.62
CA GLU A 131 -7.37 18.77 -15.67
C GLU A 131 -8.21 17.70 -16.35
N ILE A 132 -9.45 18.01 -16.73
CA ILE A 132 -10.32 17.08 -17.47
C ILE A 132 -10.14 17.36 -18.96
N LEU A 133 -9.72 16.33 -19.72
CA LEU A 133 -9.32 16.47 -21.12
C LEU A 133 -10.44 16.13 -22.12
N MET A 134 -11.49 15.44 -21.69
CA MET A 134 -12.60 15.01 -22.54
C MET A 134 -13.91 15.62 -22.09
N SER A 135 -14.83 15.88 -23.03
CA SER A 135 -16.20 16.22 -22.67
C SER A 135 -16.94 14.97 -22.14
N PRO A 136 -17.98 15.15 -21.31
CA PRO A 136 -18.77 14.03 -20.79
C PRO A 136 -19.33 13.12 -21.91
N GLU A 137 -19.76 13.72 -23.02
CA GLU A 137 -20.30 13.00 -24.18
C GLU A 137 -19.22 12.16 -24.91
N GLN A 138 -18.00 12.69 -25.01
CA GLN A 138 -16.87 12.00 -25.65
C GLN A 138 -16.39 10.81 -24.83
N ALA A 139 -16.30 10.95 -23.50
CA ALA A 139 -15.91 9.85 -22.63
C ALA A 139 -16.95 8.71 -22.64
N LYS A 140 -18.24 9.05 -22.63
CA LYS A 140 -19.33 8.08 -22.68
C LYS A 140 -19.34 7.28 -24.00
N ALA A 141 -19.21 7.97 -25.13
CA ALA A 141 -19.19 7.32 -26.44
C ALA A 141 -17.94 6.46 -26.69
N ARG A 142 -16.82 6.79 -26.06
CA ARG A 142 -15.53 6.11 -26.30
C ARG A 142 -15.28 4.91 -25.39
N TYR A 143 -15.81 4.93 -24.17
CA TYR A 143 -15.47 3.93 -23.14
C TYR A 143 -16.67 3.22 -22.53
N PHE A 144 -17.90 3.72 -22.72
CA PHE A 144 -19.11 3.20 -22.07
C PHE A 144 -20.27 3.04 -23.05
N SER A 145 -19.99 2.79 -24.34
CA SER A 145 -21.01 2.68 -25.39
C SER A 145 -21.88 1.42 -25.32
N ASP A 146 -21.49 0.41 -24.54
CA ASP A 146 -22.05 -0.94 -24.65
C ASP A 146 -22.87 -1.40 -23.42
N SER A 147 -23.20 -0.50 -22.48
CA SER A 147 -23.98 -0.87 -21.28
C SER A 147 -25.48 -0.59 -21.35
N ASN A 148 -26.07 -0.51 -22.56
CA ASN A 148 -27.50 -0.29 -22.72
C ASN A 148 -28.09 -1.09 -23.90
N ASP A 149 -27.91 -2.41 -23.90
CA ASP A 149 -28.72 -3.34 -24.70
C ASP A 149 -28.60 -4.79 -24.18
N GLU A 150 -28.99 -5.05 -22.94
CA GLU A 150 -29.52 -6.37 -22.55
C GLU A 150 -30.72 -6.18 -21.60
N GLN A 151 -31.77 -6.96 -21.88
CA GLN A 151 -33.18 -6.80 -21.49
C GLN A 151 -33.49 -6.94 -19.99
#